data_AF-A0A1V5VFR1-F1
#
_entry.id   AF-A0A1V5VFR1-F1
#
_cell.length_a   1.000
_cell.length_b   1.000
_cell.length_c   1.000
_cell.angle_alpha   90.00
_cell.angle_beta   90.00
_cell.angle_gamma   90.00
#
_symmetry.space_group_name_H-M   'P 1'
#
loop_
_entity.id
_entity.type
_entity.pdbx_description
1 polymer ?
#
loop_
_entity_poly.entity_id
_entity_poly.type
_entity_poly.pdbx_seq_one_letter_code
_entity_poly.pdbx_strand_id
1 'polypeptide(L)'
;MIQHILLIFLITFVPTLELRASIPYGILKSELSWELVFLVASISNILLAVFVWFFIKYLMRYFLKIKIISQYYNKLVVQTQEKIKPYIHKYGVLGLAVFIGIPLPGSGVYTGGFGAYLLGYDFKEYFIASVLGVLIAAIIVTLVMISGGAAVNLFIKII
;
A
#
# COMPACT_ATOMS: atom_id res chain seq x y z
N MET A 1 20.70 -9.24 -12.31
CA MET A 1 19.93 -7.97 -12.30
C MET A 1 18.44 -8.14 -12.63
N ILE A 2 18.05 -8.53 -13.85
CA ILE A 2 16.63 -8.62 -14.28
C ILE A 2 15.79 -9.55 -13.37
N GLN A 3 16.35 -10.69 -12.97
CA GLN A 3 15.68 -11.63 -12.07
C GLN A 3 15.32 -11.01 -10.71
N HIS A 4 16.21 -10.18 -10.14
CA HIS A 4 15.94 -9.50 -8.87
C HIS A 4 14.87 -8.42 -9.00
N ILE A 5 14.85 -7.69 -10.12
CA ILE A 5 13.79 -6.71 -10.42
C ILE A 5 12.43 -7.42 -10.49
N LEU A 6 12.36 -8.57 -11.16
CA LEU A 6 11.15 -9.38 -11.25
C LEU A 6 10.73 -9.91 -9.88
N LEU A 7 11.67 -10.36 -9.04
CA LEU A 7 11.38 -10.81 -7.68
C LEU A 7 10.85 -9.67 -6.79
N ILE A 8 11.45 -8.48 -6.85
CA ILE A 8 10.97 -7.29 -6.13
C ILE A 8 9.54 -6.97 -6.56
N PHE A 9 9.27 -7.00 -7.88
CA PHE A 9 7.94 -6.80 -8.43
C PHE A 9 6.96 -7.86 -7.88
N LEU A 10 7.29 -9.14 -8.00
CA LEU A 10 6.41 -10.24 -7.55
C LEU A 10 6.13 -10.18 -6.05
N ILE A 11 7.16 -9.94 -5.22
CA ILE A 11 7.00 -9.80 -3.76
C ILE A 11 6.09 -8.61 -3.43
N THR A 12 6.22 -7.51 -4.17
CA THR A 12 5.36 -6.33 -3.97
C THR A 12 3.89 -6.64 -4.23
N PHE A 13 3.59 -7.55 -5.15
CA PHE A 13 2.22 -7.98 -5.43
C PHE A 13 1.67 -8.96 -4.40
N VAL A 14 2.49 -9.56 -3.53
CA VAL A 14 1.98 -10.48 -2.50
C VAL A 14 1.29 -9.67 -1.40
N PRO A 15 0.00 -9.97 -1.07
CA PRO A 15 -0.69 -9.35 0.06
C PRO A 15 0.12 -9.51 1.34
N THR A 16 0.05 -8.53 2.24
CA THR A 16 0.82 -8.42 3.50
C THR A 16 2.32 -8.14 3.36
N LEU A 17 2.97 -8.62 2.30
CA LEU A 17 4.41 -8.38 2.08
C LEU A 17 4.67 -7.02 1.44
N GLU A 18 3.94 -6.68 0.37
CA GLU A 18 4.00 -5.41 -0.38
C GLU A 18 5.42 -4.79 -0.41
N LEU A 19 5.50 -3.47 -0.19
CA LEU A 19 6.73 -2.68 -0.15
C LEU A 19 7.67 -3.04 1.01
N ARG A 20 7.08 -3.58 2.09
CA ARG A 20 7.74 -3.75 3.39
C ARG A 20 8.69 -4.93 3.35
N ALA A 21 8.39 -5.92 2.52
CA ALA A 21 9.29 -7.02 2.23
C ALA A 21 10.13 -6.76 0.97
N SER A 22 9.57 -6.11 -0.05
CA SER A 22 10.27 -5.96 -1.34
C SER A 22 11.49 -5.04 -1.27
N ILE A 23 11.42 -3.95 -0.48
CA ILE A 23 12.58 -3.05 -0.28
C ILE A 23 13.69 -3.73 0.54
N PRO A 24 13.45 -4.30 1.74
CA PRO A 24 14.50 -5.01 2.48
C PRO A 24 15.10 -6.18 1.70
N TYR A 25 14.26 -6.94 0.98
CA TYR A 25 14.75 -8.00 0.10
C TYR A 25 15.67 -7.44 -1.00
N GLY A 26 15.26 -6.36 -1.66
CA GLY A 26 16.06 -5.71 -2.67
C GLY A 26 17.39 -5.18 -2.11
N ILE A 27 17.37 -4.48 -0.99
CA ILE A 27 18.59 -3.87 -0.42
C ILE A 27 19.55 -4.92 0.15
N LEU A 28 19.05 -5.98 0.81
CA LEU A 28 19.91 -6.96 1.49
C LEU A 28 20.35 -8.12 0.58
N LYS A 29 19.50 -8.55 -0.35
CA LYS A 29 19.73 -9.76 -1.14
C LYS A 29 19.91 -9.51 -2.62
N SER A 30 19.64 -8.31 -3.12
CA SER A 30 19.93 -7.99 -4.50
C SER A 30 21.23 -7.19 -4.59
N GLU A 31 21.99 -7.43 -5.65
CA GLU A 31 23.16 -6.63 -6.01
C GLU A 31 22.77 -5.30 -6.68
N LEU A 32 21.51 -4.84 -6.50
CA LEU A 32 21.01 -3.61 -7.09
C LEU A 32 21.29 -2.43 -6.16
N SER A 33 21.46 -1.25 -6.76
CA SER A 33 21.57 -0.02 -5.98
C SER A 33 20.24 0.28 -5.27
N TRP A 34 20.31 0.90 -4.09
CA TRP A 34 19.14 1.17 -3.27
C TRP A 34 18.16 2.13 -3.97
N GLU A 35 18.65 3.03 -4.84
CA GLU A 35 17.84 3.94 -5.65
C GLU A 35 16.97 3.16 -6.64
N LEU A 36 17.55 2.15 -7.29
CA LEU A 36 16.85 1.31 -8.25
C LEU A 36 15.80 0.44 -7.54
N VAL A 37 16.15 -0.14 -6.39
CA VAL A 37 15.20 -0.89 -5.55
C VAL A 37 14.04 0.00 -5.13
N PHE A 38 14.31 1.22 -4.64
CA PHE A 38 13.30 2.18 -4.25
C PHE A 38 12.33 2.50 -5.40
N LEU A 39 12.87 2.80 -6.59
CA LEU A 39 12.05 3.14 -7.77
C LEU A 39 11.20 1.96 -8.21
N VAL A 40 11.79 0.77 -8.36
CA VAL A 40 11.07 -0.43 -8.80
C VAL A 40 9.98 -0.80 -7.80
N ALA A 41 10.29 -0.84 -6.50
CA ALA A 41 9.30 -1.18 -5.47
C ALA A 41 8.16 -0.16 -5.41
N SER A 42 8.46 1.13 -5.47
CA SER A 42 7.45 2.20 -5.43
C SER A 42 6.52 2.15 -6.65
N ILE A 43 7.07 2.02 -7.85
CA ILE A 43 6.28 1.93 -9.09
C ILE A 43 5.42 0.66 -9.09
N SER A 44 6.00 -0.47 -8.67
CA SER A 44 5.26 -1.74 -8.57
C SER A 44 4.09 -1.63 -7.61
N ASN A 45 4.26 -0.93 -6.49
CA ASN A 45 3.20 -0.78 -5.49
C ASN A 45 2.13 0.26 -5.89
N ILE A 46 2.52 1.34 -6.59
CA ILE A 46 1.54 2.26 -7.19
C ILE A 46 0.71 1.53 -8.25
N LEU A 47 1.33 0.68 -9.07
CA LEU A 47 0.61 -0.16 -10.03
C LEU A 47 -0.33 -1.12 -9.30
N LEU A 48 0.14 -1.77 -8.23
CA LEU A 48 -0.68 -2.60 -7.38
C LEU A 48 -1.90 -1.84 -6.85
N ALA A 49 -1.78 -0.56 -6.47
CA ALA A 49 -2.90 0.24 -6.00
C ALA A 49 -4.03 0.33 -7.02
N VAL A 50 -3.68 0.53 -8.29
CA VAL A 50 -4.65 0.53 -9.39
C VAL A 50 -5.35 -0.84 -9.47
N PHE A 51 -4.59 -1.92 -9.46
CA PHE A 51 -5.15 -3.28 -9.49
C PHE A 51 -6.09 -3.57 -8.31
N VAL A 52 -5.67 -3.23 -7.10
CA VAL A 52 -6.45 -3.42 -5.87
C VAL A 52 -7.79 -2.69 -5.95
N TRP A 53 -7.80 -1.43 -6.39
CA TRP A 53 -9.04 -0.67 -6.50
C TRP A 53 -10.05 -1.34 -7.42
N PHE A 54 -9.62 -1.70 -8.63
CA PHE A 54 -10.50 -2.32 -9.61
C PHE A 54 -10.91 -3.73 -9.19
N PHE A 55 -10.01 -4.49 -8.58
CA PHE A 55 -10.31 -5.80 -8.02
C PHE A 55 -11.41 -5.71 -6.97
N ILE A 56 -11.29 -4.79 -5.99
CA ILE A 56 -12.30 -4.59 -4.95
C ILE A 56 -13.63 -4.14 -5.56
N LYS A 57 -13.61 -3.15 -6.47
CA LYS A 57 -14.83 -2.67 -7.13
C LYS A 57 -15.54 -3.78 -7.89
N TYR A 58 -14.80 -4.60 -8.63
CA TYR A 58 -15.34 -5.76 -9.34
C TYR A 58 -15.89 -6.78 -8.37
N LEU A 59 -15.10 -7.20 -7.38
CA LEU A 59 -15.47 -8.18 -6.37
C LEU A 59 -16.75 -7.80 -5.63
N MET A 60 -16.84 -6.54 -5.16
CA MET A 60 -18.02 -6.02 -4.47
C MET A 60 -19.25 -6.01 -5.38
N ARG A 61 -19.10 -5.74 -6.68
CA ARG A 61 -20.22 -5.84 -7.65
C ARG A 61 -20.80 -7.26 -7.71
N TYR A 62 -20.01 -8.32 -7.51
CA TYR A 62 -20.55 -9.69 -7.45
C TYR A 62 -21.18 -9.99 -6.10
N PHE A 63 -20.53 -9.63 -4.99
CA PHE A 63 -21.06 -9.86 -3.65
C PHE A 63 -22.40 -9.13 -3.42
N LEU A 64 -22.54 -7.91 -3.94
CA LEU A 64 -23.77 -7.13 -3.81
C LEU A 64 -24.94 -7.66 -4.65
N LYS A 65 -24.75 -8.67 -5.50
CA LYS A 65 -25.87 -9.40 -6.13
C LYS A 65 -26.60 -10.31 -5.14
N ILE A 66 -25.96 -10.68 -4.04
CA ILE A 66 -26.56 -11.50 -2.99
C ILE A 66 -27.41 -10.59 -2.10
N LYS A 67 -28.74 -10.83 -2.07
CA LYS A 67 -29.72 -9.97 -1.37
C LYS A 67 -29.36 -9.72 0.11
N ILE A 68 -28.87 -10.74 0.80
CA ILE A 68 -28.48 -10.61 2.22
C ILE A 68 -27.33 -9.61 2.35
N ILE A 69 -26.27 -9.78 1.55
CA ILE A 69 -25.10 -8.90 1.59
C ILE A 69 -25.47 -7.47 1.20
N SER A 70 -26.30 -7.28 0.17
CA SER A 70 -26.71 -5.94 -0.26
C SER A 70 -27.56 -5.22 0.77
N GLN A 71 -28.40 -5.92 1.53
CA GLN A 71 -29.16 -5.35 2.63
C GLN A 71 -28.24 -4.86 3.76
N TYR A 72 -27.28 -5.67 4.19
CA TYR A 72 -26.30 -5.26 5.21
C TYR A 72 -25.41 -4.12 4.70
N TYR A 73 -24.95 -4.19 3.46
CA TYR A 73 -24.14 -3.14 2.84
C TYR A 73 -24.89 -1.80 2.79
N ASN A 74 -26.13 -1.78 2.33
CA ASN A 74 -26.93 -0.55 2.28
C ASN A 74 -27.19 0.01 3.68
N LYS A 75 -27.44 -0.85 4.66
CA LYS A 75 -27.72 -0.41 6.04
C LYS A 75 -26.47 0.15 6.74
N LEU A 76 -25.31 -0.47 6.56
CA LEU A 76 -24.09 -0.13 7.30
C LEU A 76 -23.15 0.78 6.52
N VAL A 77 -22.92 0.49 5.24
CA VAL A 77 -21.91 1.18 4.42
C VAL A 77 -22.49 2.45 3.83
N VAL A 78 -23.64 2.39 3.15
CA VAL A 78 -24.21 3.58 2.49
C VAL A 78 -24.58 4.66 3.52
N GLN A 79 -25.20 4.28 4.64
CA GLN A 79 -25.52 5.24 5.72
C GLN A 79 -24.27 5.86 6.35
N THR A 80 -23.20 5.08 6.52
CA THR A 80 -21.93 5.59 7.03
C THR A 80 -21.30 6.55 6.03
N GLN A 81 -21.25 6.19 4.75
CA GLN A 81 -20.71 7.02 3.67
C GLN A 81 -21.37 8.40 3.62
N GLU A 82 -22.69 8.48 3.71
CA GLU A 82 -23.41 9.76 3.70
C GLU A 82 -23.02 10.66 4.87
N LYS A 83 -22.81 10.09 6.06
CA LYS A 83 -22.42 10.82 7.28
C LYS A 83 -20.97 11.33 7.22
N ILE A 84 -20.06 10.54 6.64
CA ILE A 84 -18.62 10.84 6.64
C ILE A 84 -18.15 11.62 5.41
N LYS A 85 -18.97 11.70 4.35
CA LYS A 85 -18.65 12.38 3.09
C LYS A 85 -18.07 13.80 3.27
N PRO A 86 -18.60 14.66 4.17
CA PRO A 86 -18.02 15.99 4.39
C PRO A 86 -16.59 15.96 4.95
N TYR A 87 -16.27 14.96 5.77
CA TYR A 87 -14.95 14.80 6.39
C TYR A 87 -13.93 14.22 5.42
N ILE A 88 -14.36 13.26 4.57
CA ILE A 88 -13.52 12.68 3.51
C ILE A 88 -13.09 13.75 2.52
N HIS A 89 -14.01 14.63 2.10
CA HIS A 89 -13.68 15.69 1.16
C HIS A 89 -12.64 16.69 1.69
N LYS A 90 -12.56 16.88 3.01
CA LYS A 90 -11.68 17.88 3.62
C LYS A 90 -10.31 17.32 3.99
N TYR A 91 -10.24 16.09 4.50
CA TYR A 91 -8.99 15.50 5.02
C TYR A 91 -8.78 14.04 4.63
N GLY A 92 -9.71 13.45 3.88
CA GLY A 92 -9.74 12.02 3.61
C GLY A 92 -8.50 11.53 2.88
N VAL A 93 -8.03 12.27 1.86
CA VAL A 93 -6.85 11.88 1.06
C VAL A 93 -5.59 11.83 1.94
N LEU A 94 -5.38 12.85 2.79
CA LEU A 94 -4.21 12.90 3.68
C LEU A 94 -4.27 11.81 4.74
N GLY A 95 -5.42 11.60 5.37
CA GLY A 95 -5.60 10.53 6.37
C GLY A 95 -5.35 9.15 5.77
N LEU A 96 -5.86 8.90 4.56
CA LEU A 96 -5.63 7.65 3.85
C LEU A 96 -4.17 7.50 3.41
N ALA A 97 -3.53 8.58 2.96
CA ALA A 97 -2.11 8.57 2.60
C ALA A 97 -1.23 8.22 3.80
N VAL A 98 -1.50 8.81 4.97
CA VAL A 98 -0.79 8.49 6.21
C VAL A 98 -1.03 7.03 6.60
N PHE A 99 -2.28 6.56 6.53
CA PHE A 99 -2.60 5.16 6.82
C PHE A 99 -1.82 4.19 5.92
N ILE A 100 -1.79 4.42 4.60
CA ILE A 100 -1.03 3.59 3.65
C ILE A 100 0.48 3.72 3.89
N GLY A 101 0.94 4.93 4.22
CA GLY A 101 2.36 5.27 4.37
C GLY A 101 3.02 4.78 5.65
N ILE A 102 2.25 4.44 6.69
CA ILE A 102 2.77 3.79 7.88
C ILE A 102 3.19 2.36 7.51
N PRO A 103 4.47 1.96 7.66
CA PRO A 103 4.94 0.63 7.28
C PRO A 103 4.67 -0.41 8.38
N LEU A 104 3.41 -0.55 8.81
CA LEU A 104 2.97 -1.53 9.81
C LEU A 104 2.29 -2.75 9.15
N PRO A 105 2.30 -3.93 9.80
CA PRO A 105 1.50 -5.05 9.35
C PRO A 105 0.00 -4.68 9.38
N GLY A 106 -0.71 -4.94 8.28
CA GLY A 106 -2.14 -4.64 8.16
C GLY A 106 -2.48 -3.24 7.63
N SER A 107 -1.52 -2.34 7.48
CA SER A 107 -1.70 -1.12 6.68
C SER A 107 -1.24 -1.35 5.24
N GLY A 108 -1.48 -0.39 4.35
CA GLY A 108 -0.94 -0.41 2.99
C GLY A 108 -2.00 -0.35 1.91
N VAL A 109 -1.59 -0.69 0.70
CA VAL A 109 -2.40 -0.49 -0.50
C VAL A 109 -3.61 -1.42 -0.52
N TYR A 110 -3.44 -2.69 -0.13
CA TYR A 110 -4.56 -3.64 -0.04
C TYR A 110 -5.64 -3.19 0.97
N THR A 111 -5.25 -2.96 2.22
CA THR A 111 -6.19 -2.61 3.29
C THR A 111 -6.69 -1.17 3.15
N GLY A 112 -5.83 -0.26 2.70
CA GLY A 112 -6.21 1.10 2.34
C GLY A 112 -7.21 1.15 1.19
N GLY A 113 -7.06 0.31 0.17
CA GLY A 113 -8.02 0.23 -0.94
C GLY A 113 -9.39 -0.28 -0.50
N PHE A 114 -9.41 -1.28 0.38
CA PHE A 114 -10.67 -1.78 0.94
C PHE A 114 -11.34 -0.75 1.85
N GLY A 115 -10.57 -0.12 2.74
CA GLY A 115 -11.05 0.97 3.59
C GLY A 115 -11.57 2.15 2.77
N ALA A 116 -10.83 2.58 1.75
CA ALA A 116 -11.23 3.67 0.86
C ALA A 116 -12.55 3.37 0.13
N TYR A 117 -12.71 2.15 -0.37
CA TYR A 117 -13.97 1.75 -1.00
C TYR A 117 -15.16 1.79 -0.03
N LEU A 118 -15.00 1.25 1.19
CA LEU A 118 -16.04 1.26 2.20
C LEU A 118 -16.37 2.66 2.70
N LEU A 119 -15.37 3.52 2.83
CA LEU A 119 -15.56 4.91 3.25
C LEU A 119 -16.13 5.79 2.12
N GLY A 120 -16.20 5.29 0.88
CA GLY A 120 -16.85 5.98 -0.23
C GLY A 120 -15.95 7.00 -0.93
N TYR A 121 -14.64 6.75 -0.92
CA TYR A 121 -13.68 7.52 -1.72
C TYR A 121 -13.90 7.26 -3.21
N ASP A 122 -13.55 8.23 -4.04
CA ASP A 122 -13.42 8.00 -5.47
C ASP A 122 -12.02 7.48 -5.84
N PHE A 123 -11.90 6.88 -7.04
CA PHE A 123 -10.63 6.34 -7.52
C PHE A 123 -9.49 7.38 -7.49
N LYS A 124 -9.78 8.63 -7.85
CA LYS A 124 -8.77 9.69 -7.87
C LYS A 124 -8.23 9.97 -6.47
N GLU A 125 -9.11 10.06 -5.48
CA GLU A 125 -8.73 10.33 -4.09
C GLU A 125 -7.91 9.18 -3.52
N TYR A 126 -8.36 7.94 -3.73
CA TYR A 126 -7.63 6.74 -3.35
C TYR A 126 -6.27 6.64 -4.05
N PHE A 127 -6.20 6.94 -5.35
CA PHE A 127 -4.97 6.86 -6.13
C PHE A 127 -3.95 7.89 -5.64
N ILE A 128 -4.36 9.15 -5.45
CA ILE A 128 -3.49 10.20 -4.91
C ILE A 128 -3.00 9.81 -3.51
N ALA A 129 -3.90 9.34 -2.65
CA ALA A 129 -3.53 8.89 -1.30
C ALA A 129 -2.55 7.71 -1.35
N SER A 130 -2.76 6.75 -2.25
CA SER A 130 -1.90 5.58 -2.41
C SER A 130 -0.51 5.96 -2.91
N VAL A 131 -0.40 6.89 -3.87
CA VAL A 131 0.90 7.38 -4.34
C VAL A 131 1.66 8.06 -3.21
N LEU A 132 1.02 8.99 -2.49
CA LEU A 132 1.65 9.68 -1.37
C LEU A 132 2.05 8.71 -0.25
N GLY A 133 1.14 7.81 0.13
CA GLY A 133 1.40 6.81 1.15
C GLY A 133 2.54 5.86 0.76
N VAL A 134 2.52 5.31 -0.46
CA VAL A 134 3.59 4.44 -0.96
C VAL A 134 4.94 5.14 -0.93
N LEU A 135 5.02 6.40 -1.34
CA LEU A 135 6.29 7.15 -1.31
C LEU A 135 6.76 7.39 0.14
N ILE A 136 5.85 7.74 1.05
CA ILE A 136 6.18 7.89 2.48
C ILE A 136 6.71 6.56 3.04
N ALA A 137 6.01 5.45 2.80
CA ALA A 137 6.43 4.12 3.25
C ALA A 137 7.78 3.73 2.64
N ALA A 138 8.00 4.01 1.35
CA ALA A 138 9.25 3.71 0.66
C ALA A 138 10.42 4.46 1.24
N ILE A 139 10.25 5.75 1.53
CA ILE A 139 11.28 6.58 2.15
C ILE A 139 11.60 6.03 3.54
N ILE A 140 10.58 5.79 4.38
CA ILE A 140 10.79 5.30 5.74
C ILE A 140 11.50 3.95 5.74
N VAL A 141 11.01 2.97 4.97
CA VAL A 141 11.60 1.62 4.93
C VAL A 141 13.02 1.68 4.38
N THR A 142 13.27 2.45 3.32
CA THR A 142 14.61 2.58 2.75
C THR A 142 15.59 3.22 3.73
N LEU A 143 15.18 4.29 4.42
CA LEU A 143 16.01 4.93 5.45
C LEU A 143 16.33 3.96 6.59
N VAL A 144 15.34 3.20 7.06
CA VAL A 144 15.56 2.16 8.09
C VAL A 144 16.53 1.09 7.60
N MET A 145 16.44 0.67 6.34
CA MET A 145 17.34 -0.33 5.78
C MET A 145 18.77 0.18 5.59
N ILE A 146 18.94 1.42 5.14
CA ILE A 146 20.28 2.01 4.96
C ILE A 146 20.92 2.33 6.32
N SER A 147 20.18 2.95 7.24
CA SER A 147 20.69 3.29 8.58
C SER A 147 20.88 2.06 9.47
N GLY A 148 19.94 1.11 9.43
CA GLY A 148 20.02 -0.16 10.14
C GLY A 148 21.08 -1.10 9.56
N GLY A 149 21.22 -1.15 8.23
CA GLY A 149 22.31 -1.85 7.55
C GLY A 149 23.68 -1.27 7.91
N ALA A 150 23.79 0.05 8.03
CA ALA A 150 25.00 0.71 8.51
C ALA A 150 25.29 0.37 9.99
N ALA A 151 24.28 0.32 10.85
CA ALA A 151 24.45 -0.09 12.25
C ALA A 151 24.94 -1.54 12.38
N VAL A 152 24.33 -2.47 11.64
CA VAL A 152 24.74 -3.89 11.63
C VAL A 152 26.16 -4.06 11.09
N ASN A 153 26.52 -3.36 10.00
CA ASN A 153 27.88 -3.40 9.47
C ASN A 153 28.92 -2.78 10.41
N LEU A 154 28.56 -1.75 11.18
CA LEU A 154 29.43 -1.18 12.22
C LEU A 154 29.71 -2.19 13.33
N PHE A 155 28.70 -2.94 13.81
CA PHE A 155 28.90 -3.97 14.82
C PHE A 155 29.72 -5.15 14.31
N ILE A 156 29.54 -5.57 13.06
CA ILE A 156 30.32 -6.67 12.45
C ILE A 156 31.78 -6.26 12.22
N LYS A 157 32.06 -4.99 11.92
CA LYS A 157 33.43 -4.49 11.71
C LYS A 157 34.22 -4.30 13.02
N ILE A 158 33.53 -4.31 14.16
CA ILE A 158 34.09 -4.13 15.51
C ILE A 158 34.45 -5.49 16.16
N ILE A 159 33.95 -6.60 15.62
CA ILE A 159 34.31 -7.97 16.01
C ILE A 159 35.41 -8.49 15.09
#